data_AF-A0A0G1Z733-F1
#
_entry.id   AF-A0A0G1Z733-F1
#
_cell.length_a   1.000
_cell.length_b   1.000
_cell.length_c   1.000
_cell.angle_alpha   90.00
_cell.angle_beta   90.00
_cell.angle_gamma   90.00
#
_symmetry.space_group_name_H-M   'P 1'
#
loop_
_entity.id
_entity.type
_entity.pdbx_description
1 polymer ?
#
loop_
_entity_poly.entity_id
_entity_poly.type
_entity_poly.pdbx_seq_one_letter_code
_entity_poly.pdbx_strand_id
1 'polypeptide(L)'
;MRIEKPTLEEQVIKDQKEKPLPQPMVKMVILACLTVLSMGLFWYSVAGVFNSQLDLSFRLEMILAIALSALAFSLMFAVVGISSVLIDRHLFFLGASIIGGLVHFIFFPVTWANCIAVLSLIVAFIVWKQNIRADLKSRLKFLVGRVILVGVHTAISIVLIAVSFTYYAYLNEDQSSDRFVGGFIDAMVVSANNVLPKYVSYYDPEMTLDEFILESSQSSIEEMSTIPTENIIGDAVREAIDSAQGAVLGQARAQFLDTFGIQANGDEPMGSVVRKIVSSRIDSVVDPYRTFLPAILALSLFFVLKLFTIVLKPLIQFFSFVFYKLLLIVGFVRIAKVVTEKERIELTDA
;
A
#
# COMPACT_ATOMS: atom_id res chain seq x y z
N MET A 1 -48.50 25.54 31.47
CA MET A 1 -48.00 24.16 31.52
C MET A 1 -47.68 23.80 32.96
N ARG A 2 -48.45 22.89 33.57
CA ARG A 2 -48.13 22.34 34.89
C ARG A 2 -47.21 21.16 34.64
N ILE A 3 -45.94 21.25 35.05
CA ILE A 3 -45.02 20.12 34.97
C ILE A 3 -45.38 19.21 36.15
N GLU A 4 -46.18 18.18 35.88
CA GLU A 4 -46.38 17.11 36.86
C GLU A 4 -45.04 16.43 37.10
N LYS A 5 -44.60 16.42 38.36
CA LYS A 5 -43.41 15.67 38.74
C LYS A 5 -43.74 14.18 38.60
N PRO A 6 -42.87 13.37 37.95
CA PRO A 6 -43.08 11.94 37.85
C PRO A 6 -43.24 11.35 39.25
N THR A 7 -44.18 10.44 39.40
CA THR A 7 -44.43 9.78 40.69
C THR A 7 -43.21 8.95 41.09
N LEU A 8 -43.01 8.77 42.39
CA LEU A 8 -41.93 7.91 42.92
C LEU A 8 -41.96 6.49 42.33
N GLU A 9 -43.15 5.98 42.00
CA GLU A 9 -43.31 4.69 41.30
C GLU A 9 -42.76 4.72 39.87
N GLU A 10 -42.99 5.79 39.11
CA GLU A 10 -42.41 5.94 37.77
C GLU A 10 -40.88 6.01 37.83
N GLN A 11 -40.31 6.71 38.81
CA GLN A 11 -38.86 6.77 38.99
C GLN A 11 -38.27 5.40 39.34
N VAL A 12 -38.91 4.64 40.22
CA VAL A 12 -38.45 3.30 40.62
C VAL A 12 -38.57 2.30 39.47
N ILE A 13 -39.63 2.38 38.66
CA ILE A 13 -39.78 1.53 37.46
C ILE A 13 -38.74 1.88 36.40
N LYS A 14 -38.40 3.17 36.25
CA LYS A 14 -37.37 3.64 35.31
C LYS A 14 -35.97 3.19 35.74
N ASP A 15 -35.64 3.32 37.02
CA ASP A 15 -34.33 2.91 37.57
C ASP A 15 -34.13 1.38 37.61
N GLN A 16 -35.20 0.58 37.77
CA GLN A 16 -35.10 -0.88 37.73
C GLN A 16 -35.01 -1.45 36.31
N LYS A 17 -35.52 -0.75 35.28
CA LYS A 17 -35.49 -1.23 33.89
C LYS A 17 -34.14 -1.04 33.19
N GLU A 18 -33.24 -0.22 33.72
CA GLU A 18 -32.04 0.20 32.97
C GLU A 18 -30.72 -0.43 33.38
N LYS A 19 -30.63 -1.22 34.47
CA LYS A 19 -29.34 -1.87 34.80
C LYS A 19 -29.05 -3.00 33.80
N PRO A 20 -28.03 -2.85 32.93
CA PRO A 20 -27.70 -3.89 31.96
C PRO A 20 -27.29 -5.16 32.71
N LEU A 21 -27.81 -6.31 32.26
CA LEU A 21 -27.41 -7.60 32.79
C LEU A 21 -25.87 -7.69 32.78
N PRO A 22 -25.24 -8.15 33.87
CA PRO A 22 -23.79 -8.24 33.93
C PRO A 22 -23.29 -9.12 32.78
N GLN A 23 -22.48 -8.53 31.89
CA GLN A 23 -21.90 -9.28 30.79
C GLN A 23 -20.98 -10.38 31.36
N PRO A 24 -21.08 -11.64 30.87
CA PRO A 24 -20.22 -12.71 31.34
C PRO A 24 -18.77 -12.41 30.99
N MET A 25 -17.91 -12.28 32.02
CA MET A 25 -16.51 -11.87 31.87
C MET A 25 -15.73 -12.75 30.88
N VAL A 26 -15.98 -14.06 30.90
CA VAL A 26 -15.34 -15.04 30.01
C VAL A 26 -15.57 -14.71 28.53
N LYS A 27 -16.79 -14.30 28.14
CA LYS A 27 -17.08 -13.94 26.75
C LYS A 27 -16.32 -12.68 26.32
N MET A 28 -16.22 -11.68 27.19
CA MET A 28 -15.43 -10.48 26.89
C MET A 28 -13.95 -10.81 26.67
N VAL A 29 -13.38 -11.70 27.51
CA VAL A 29 -11.98 -12.14 27.38
C VAL A 29 -11.77 -12.89 26.05
N ILE A 30 -12.66 -13.80 25.68
CA ILE A 30 -12.56 -14.53 24.40
C ILE A 30 -12.57 -13.57 23.20
N LEU A 31 -13.47 -12.58 23.18
CA LEU A 31 -13.51 -11.59 22.09
C LEU A 31 -12.25 -10.71 22.06
N ALA A 32 -11.73 -10.33 23.23
CA ALA A 32 -10.48 -9.59 23.34
C ALA A 32 -9.30 -10.41 22.78
N CYS A 33 -9.18 -11.69 23.16
CA CYS A 33 -8.16 -12.58 22.62
C CYS A 33 -8.28 -12.73 21.10
N LEU A 34 -9.49 -12.95 20.58
CA LEU A 34 -9.71 -13.07 19.14
C LEU A 34 -9.34 -11.78 18.39
N THR A 35 -9.59 -10.63 19.01
CA THR A 35 -9.19 -9.32 18.48
C THR A 35 -7.66 -9.18 18.39
N VAL A 36 -6.94 -9.59 19.44
CA VAL A 36 -5.47 -9.59 19.43
C VAL A 36 -4.92 -10.56 18.38
N LEU A 37 -5.48 -11.77 18.29
CA LEU A 37 -5.07 -12.78 17.31
C LEU A 37 -5.30 -12.32 15.87
N SER A 38 -6.43 -11.67 15.57
CA SER A 38 -6.71 -11.17 14.22
C SER A 38 -5.79 -10.02 13.83
N MET A 39 -5.40 -9.15 14.78
CA MET A 39 -4.36 -8.13 14.57
C MET A 39 -2.99 -8.78 14.30
N GLY A 40 -2.63 -9.83 15.04
CA GLY A 40 -1.40 -10.57 14.81
C GLY A 40 -1.36 -11.24 13.44
N LEU A 41 -2.45 -11.87 13.01
CA LEU A 41 -2.57 -12.45 11.67
C LEU A 41 -2.44 -11.38 10.58
N PHE A 42 -3.03 -10.21 10.78
CA PHE A 42 -2.88 -9.08 9.87
C PHE A 42 -1.41 -8.64 9.77
N TRP A 43 -0.74 -8.37 10.90
CA TRP A 43 0.66 -7.94 10.86
C TRP A 43 1.62 -8.99 10.31
N TYR A 44 1.37 -10.27 10.59
CA TYR A 44 2.10 -11.39 9.97
C TYR A 44 1.98 -11.36 8.44
N SER A 45 0.76 -11.16 7.92
CA SER A 45 0.55 -11.10 6.47
C SER A 45 1.23 -9.90 5.82
N VAL A 46 1.17 -8.71 6.44
CA VAL A 46 1.86 -7.49 5.98
C VAL A 46 3.37 -7.69 5.98
N ALA A 47 3.94 -8.27 7.04
CA ALA A 47 5.36 -8.60 7.10
C ALA A 47 5.75 -9.57 5.98
N GLY A 48 4.90 -10.55 5.67
CA GLY A 48 5.08 -11.44 4.52
C GLY A 48 5.17 -10.68 3.19
N VAL A 49 4.31 -9.68 2.96
CA VAL A 49 4.35 -8.83 1.75
C VAL A 49 5.60 -7.97 1.69
N PHE A 50 6.07 -7.43 2.82
CA PHE A 50 7.28 -6.61 2.84
C PHE A 50 8.53 -7.48 2.62
N ASN A 51 8.57 -8.67 3.21
CA ASN A 51 9.67 -9.61 3.10
C ASN A 51 9.73 -10.34 1.76
N SER A 52 8.63 -10.45 1.00
CA SER A 52 8.61 -11.14 -0.29
C SER A 52 9.44 -10.45 -1.38
N GLN A 53 10.12 -9.35 -1.05
CA GLN A 53 10.80 -8.42 -1.94
C GLN A 53 9.79 -7.87 -2.95
N LEU A 54 9.56 -6.56 -2.93
CA LEU A 54 8.67 -5.89 -3.89
C LEU A 54 9.34 -5.83 -5.27
N ASP A 55 9.63 -7.00 -5.84
CA ASP A 55 10.00 -7.11 -7.23
C ASP A 55 8.74 -6.78 -8.06
N LEU A 56 8.90 -5.81 -8.96
CA LEU A 56 7.83 -5.33 -9.86
C LEU A 56 7.40 -6.40 -10.87
N SER A 57 8.01 -7.57 -10.88
CA SER A 57 7.73 -8.69 -11.78
C SER A 57 6.34 -9.34 -11.61
N PHE A 58 5.43 -8.79 -10.77
CA PHE A 58 4.03 -9.25 -10.59
C PHE A 58 3.88 -10.78 -10.50
N ARG A 59 4.82 -11.44 -9.83
CA ARG A 59 4.79 -12.90 -9.67
C ARG A 59 3.55 -13.33 -8.88
N LEU A 60 3.02 -14.51 -9.20
CA LEU A 60 1.83 -15.07 -8.55
C LEU A 60 1.94 -15.07 -7.02
N GLU A 61 3.14 -15.32 -6.49
CA GLU A 61 3.45 -15.28 -5.05
C GLU A 61 3.14 -13.92 -4.41
N MET A 62 3.52 -12.81 -5.06
CA MET A 62 3.23 -11.46 -4.57
C MET A 62 1.72 -11.17 -4.61
N ILE A 63 1.04 -11.57 -5.69
CA ILE A 63 -0.41 -11.40 -5.81
C ILE A 63 -1.13 -12.15 -4.68
N LEU A 64 -0.71 -13.39 -4.39
CA LEU A 64 -1.26 -14.19 -3.30
C LEU A 64 -0.96 -13.58 -1.93
N ALA A 65 0.25 -13.05 -1.70
CA ALA A 65 0.61 -12.40 -0.45
C ALA A 65 -0.23 -11.12 -0.20
N ILE A 66 -0.44 -10.31 -1.25
CA ILE A 66 -1.31 -9.12 -1.19
C ILE A 66 -2.76 -9.54 -0.93
N ALA A 67 -3.26 -10.56 -1.63
CA ALA A 67 -4.62 -11.06 -1.44
C ALA A 67 -4.83 -11.59 -0.03
N LEU A 68 -3.88 -12.38 0.51
CA LEU A 68 -3.91 -12.88 1.87
C LEU A 68 -3.90 -11.74 2.90
N SER A 69 -3.10 -10.70 2.67
CA SER A 69 -3.07 -9.51 3.52
C SER A 69 -4.38 -8.73 3.50
N ALA A 70 -5.02 -8.60 2.34
CA ALA A 70 -6.34 -7.98 2.21
C ALA A 70 -7.44 -8.77 2.93
N LEU A 71 -7.38 -10.11 2.88
CA LEU A 71 -8.29 -10.99 3.63
C LEU A 71 -8.06 -10.88 5.14
N ALA A 72 -6.80 -10.92 5.60
CA ALA A 72 -6.44 -10.78 7.00
C ALA A 72 -6.85 -9.39 7.56
N PHE A 73 -6.63 -8.33 6.79
CA PHE A 73 -7.09 -6.97 7.11
C PHE A 73 -8.62 -6.92 7.27
N SER A 74 -9.34 -7.52 6.32
CA SER A 74 -10.81 -7.53 6.35
C SER A 74 -11.37 -8.32 7.54
N LEU A 75 -10.74 -9.45 7.87
CA LEU A 75 -11.07 -10.27 9.04
C LEU A 75 -10.77 -9.51 10.34
N MET A 76 -9.63 -8.84 10.44
CA MET A 76 -9.27 -8.00 11.59
C MET A 76 -10.34 -6.95 11.85
N PHE A 77 -10.72 -6.17 10.83
CA PHE A 77 -11.78 -5.17 10.96
C PHE A 77 -13.12 -5.81 11.36
N ALA A 78 -13.51 -6.94 10.78
CA ALA A 78 -14.73 -7.64 11.16
C ALA A 78 -14.75 -8.03 12.65
N VAL A 79 -13.66 -8.63 13.15
CA VAL A 79 -13.54 -9.05 14.54
C VAL A 79 -13.49 -7.84 15.49
N VAL A 80 -12.71 -6.81 15.17
CA VAL A 80 -12.62 -5.57 15.98
C VAL A 80 -13.96 -4.85 16.02
N GLY A 81 -14.64 -4.73 14.87
CA GLY A 81 -15.95 -4.08 14.76
C GLY A 81 -17.01 -4.79 15.59
N ILE A 82 -17.08 -6.12 15.50
CA ILE A 82 -18.00 -6.91 16.33
C ILE A 82 -17.65 -6.82 17.82
N SER A 83 -16.37 -6.88 18.17
CA SER A 83 -15.92 -6.72 19.55
C SER A 83 -16.23 -5.33 20.10
N SER A 84 -16.16 -4.28 19.27
CA SER A 84 -16.55 -2.92 19.65
C SER A 84 -18.04 -2.80 19.98
N VAL A 85 -18.89 -3.52 19.25
CA VAL A 85 -20.33 -3.61 19.48
C VAL A 85 -20.65 -4.40 20.76
N LEU A 86 -19.99 -5.54 20.97
CA LEU A 86 -20.33 -6.48 22.05
C LEU A 86 -19.68 -6.13 23.42
N ILE A 87 -18.46 -5.58 23.42
CA ILE A 87 -17.73 -5.26 24.66
C ILE A 87 -18.11 -3.87 25.16
N ASP A 88 -19.02 -3.82 26.14
CA ASP A 88 -19.52 -2.56 26.71
C ASP A 88 -18.46 -1.86 27.56
N ARG A 89 -17.64 -2.64 28.29
CA ARG A 89 -16.60 -2.08 29.16
C ARG A 89 -15.47 -1.46 28.35
N HIS A 90 -15.32 -0.14 28.45
CA HIS A 90 -14.29 0.62 27.74
C HIS A 90 -12.87 0.07 28.00
N LEU A 91 -12.55 -0.23 29.26
CA LEU A 91 -11.23 -0.70 29.67
C LEU A 91 -10.82 -2.05 29.03
N PHE A 92 -11.75 -3.00 28.90
CA PHE A 92 -11.45 -4.30 28.28
C PHE A 92 -11.10 -4.15 26.79
N PHE A 93 -11.88 -3.33 26.08
CA PHE A 93 -11.61 -3.05 24.68
C PHE A 93 -10.29 -2.29 24.51
N LEU A 94 -10.05 -1.27 25.34
CA LEU A 94 -8.80 -0.51 25.30
C LEU A 94 -7.59 -1.42 25.55
N GLY A 95 -7.65 -2.28 26.57
CA GLY A 95 -6.59 -3.25 26.85
C GLY A 95 -6.34 -4.19 25.67
N ALA A 96 -7.39 -4.70 25.04
CA ALA A 96 -7.27 -5.53 23.84
C ALA A 96 -6.65 -4.77 22.66
N SER A 97 -7.03 -3.51 22.43
CA SER A 97 -6.45 -2.67 21.38
C SER A 97 -4.98 -2.34 21.63
N ILE A 98 -4.59 -2.08 22.89
CA ILE A 98 -3.18 -1.85 23.25
C ILE A 98 -2.36 -3.12 23.03
N ILE A 99 -2.79 -4.25 23.58
CA ILE A 99 -2.08 -5.53 23.43
C ILE A 99 -2.00 -5.92 21.94
N GLY A 100 -3.10 -5.81 21.20
CA GLY A 100 -3.14 -6.09 19.77
C GLY A 100 -2.28 -5.13 18.94
N GLY A 101 -2.17 -3.88 19.36
CA GLY A 101 -1.21 -2.92 18.80
C GLY A 101 0.24 -3.34 19.08
N LEU A 102 0.56 -3.78 20.30
CA LEU A 102 1.90 -4.24 20.67
C LEU A 102 2.35 -5.51 19.93
N VAL A 103 1.43 -6.35 19.49
CA VAL A 103 1.74 -7.52 18.63
C VAL A 103 2.46 -7.12 17.33
N HIS A 104 2.28 -5.87 16.86
CA HIS A 104 3.04 -5.31 15.75
C HIS A 104 4.55 -5.49 15.92
N PHE A 105 5.08 -5.27 17.14
CA PHE A 105 6.52 -5.35 17.42
C PHE A 105 7.09 -6.78 17.41
N ILE A 106 6.25 -7.80 17.27
CA ILE A 106 6.72 -9.18 17.02
C ILE A 106 7.25 -9.32 15.59
N PHE A 107 6.69 -8.55 14.65
CA PHE A 107 7.00 -8.66 13.23
C PHE A 107 7.88 -7.51 12.72
N PHE A 108 7.87 -6.36 13.39
CA PHE A 108 8.62 -5.18 13.00
C PHE A 108 9.48 -4.66 14.16
N PRO A 109 10.71 -4.18 13.89
CA PRO A 109 11.60 -3.68 14.93
C PRO A 109 11.05 -2.41 15.58
N VAL A 110 11.49 -2.14 16.81
CA VAL A 110 11.05 -0.97 17.57
C VAL A 110 11.76 0.28 17.05
N THR A 111 11.10 0.98 16.13
CA THR A 111 11.53 2.28 15.60
C THR A 111 10.53 3.37 15.98
N TRP A 112 10.93 4.64 15.91
CA TRP A 112 10.02 5.75 16.17
C TRP A 112 8.81 5.75 15.23
N ALA A 113 8.99 5.36 13.97
CA ALA A 113 7.91 5.28 12.99
C ALA A 113 6.94 4.14 13.32
N ASN A 114 7.44 2.97 13.73
CA ASN A 114 6.60 1.85 14.18
C ASN A 114 5.85 2.19 15.49
N CYS A 115 6.43 2.99 16.38
CA CYS A 115 5.71 3.53 17.54
C CYS A 115 4.53 4.43 17.13
N ILE A 116 4.71 5.30 16.13
CA ILE A 116 3.63 6.11 15.57
C ILE A 116 2.57 5.22 14.91
N ALA A 117 2.96 4.15 14.22
CA ALA A 117 2.04 3.20 13.62
C ALA A 117 1.15 2.52 14.68
N VAL A 118 1.74 2.04 15.77
CA VAL A 118 1.01 1.41 16.89
C VAL A 118 0.08 2.42 17.58
N LEU A 119 0.55 3.64 17.85
CA LEU A 119 -0.28 4.69 18.42
C LEU A 119 -1.47 5.02 17.51
N SER A 120 -1.22 5.16 16.21
CA SER A 120 -2.25 5.43 15.21
C SER A 120 -3.31 4.33 15.20
N LEU A 121 -2.90 3.06 15.29
CA LEU A 121 -3.80 1.91 15.35
C LEU A 121 -4.68 1.93 16.61
N ILE A 122 -4.12 2.25 17.77
CA ILE A 122 -4.89 2.39 19.03
C ILE A 122 -5.93 3.52 18.89
N VAL A 123 -5.52 4.69 18.37
CA VAL A 123 -6.42 5.83 18.12
C VAL A 123 -7.52 5.46 17.14
N ALA A 124 -7.20 4.76 16.05
CA ALA A 124 -8.16 4.31 15.04
C ALA A 124 -9.31 3.53 15.67
N PHE A 125 -8.98 2.57 16.54
CA PHE A 125 -9.98 1.70 17.17
C PHE A 125 -10.78 2.38 18.28
N ILE A 126 -10.18 3.31 19.02
CA ILE A 126 -10.91 4.14 19.99
C ILE A 126 -11.95 5.00 19.27
N VAL A 127 -11.54 5.74 18.23
CA VAL A 127 -12.43 6.59 17.43
C VAL A 127 -13.52 5.75 16.77
N TRP A 128 -13.17 4.59 16.23
CA TRP A 128 -14.14 3.70 15.60
C TRP A 128 -15.18 3.18 16.59
N LYS A 129 -14.75 2.74 17.78
CA LYS A 129 -15.66 2.31 18.85
C LYS A 129 -16.60 3.43 19.26
N GLN A 130 -16.12 4.67 19.41
CA GLN A 130 -16.97 5.81 19.74
C GLN A 130 -18.05 6.04 18.68
N ASN A 131 -17.68 6.00 17.40
CA ASN A 131 -18.61 6.14 16.27
C ASN A 131 -19.68 5.03 16.25
N ILE A 132 -19.26 3.77 16.44
CA ILE A 132 -20.16 2.62 16.55
C ILE A 132 -21.13 2.80 17.72
N ARG A 133 -20.64 3.27 18.88
CA ARG A 133 -21.46 3.44 20.09
C ARG A 133 -22.45 4.59 19.96
N ALA A 134 -22.06 5.69 19.31
CA ALA A 134 -22.98 6.79 19.01
C ALA A 134 -24.12 6.34 18.08
N ASP A 135 -23.79 5.56 17.04
CA ASP A 135 -24.76 5.03 16.09
C ASP A 135 -25.70 3.97 16.71
N LEU A 136 -25.17 3.11 17.57
CA LEU A 136 -25.98 2.14 18.32
C LEU A 136 -27.05 2.81 19.18
N LYS A 137 -26.73 3.94 19.81
CA LYS A 137 -27.68 4.70 20.63
C LYS A 137 -28.76 5.39 19.79
N SER A 138 -28.41 5.87 18.59
CA SER A 138 -29.35 6.62 17.76
C SER A 138 -30.33 5.73 16.99
N ARG A 139 -29.96 4.49 16.65
CA ARG A 139 -30.78 3.60 15.82
C ARG A 139 -31.96 2.96 16.56
N LEU A 140 -33.05 2.73 15.83
CA LEU A 140 -34.24 1.98 16.27
C LEU A 140 -34.14 0.47 15.98
N LYS A 141 -33.43 0.10 14.91
CA LYS A 141 -33.23 -1.30 14.48
C LYS A 141 -31.74 -1.60 14.38
N PHE A 142 -31.31 -2.66 15.06
CA PHE A 142 -29.94 -3.13 15.02
C PHE A 142 -29.70 -3.96 13.74
N LEU A 143 -28.75 -3.50 12.93
CA LEU A 143 -28.27 -4.21 11.73
C LEU A 143 -26.74 -4.22 11.77
N VAL A 144 -26.16 -5.34 12.18
CA VAL A 144 -24.72 -5.51 12.43
C VAL A 144 -23.86 -4.98 11.28
N GLY A 145 -24.17 -5.40 10.05
CA GLY A 145 -23.40 -4.98 8.88
C GLY A 145 -23.42 -3.46 8.65
N ARG A 146 -24.51 -2.76 9.00
CA ARG A 146 -24.56 -1.29 8.87
C ARG A 146 -23.86 -0.60 10.03
N VAL A 147 -24.08 -1.08 11.25
CA VAL A 147 -23.51 -0.50 12.48
C VAL A 147 -21.98 -0.55 12.43
N ILE A 148 -21.39 -1.68 12.05
CA ILE A 148 -19.92 -1.83 11.96
C ILE A 148 -19.33 -0.90 10.90
N LEU A 149 -20.05 -0.66 9.81
CA LEU A 149 -19.58 0.24 8.75
C LEU A 149 -19.62 1.72 9.16
N VAL A 150 -20.22 2.08 10.29
CA VAL A 150 -20.19 3.46 10.78
C VAL A 150 -18.81 3.81 11.30
N GLY A 151 -18.21 4.86 10.74
CA GLY A 151 -16.84 5.29 11.07
C GLY A 151 -15.73 4.39 10.52
N VAL A 152 -16.06 3.31 9.79
CA VAL A 152 -15.05 2.37 9.25
C VAL A 152 -14.09 3.06 8.28
N HIS A 153 -14.57 4.05 7.51
CA HIS A 153 -13.73 4.77 6.55
C HIS A 153 -12.61 5.55 7.24
N THR A 154 -12.92 6.21 8.36
CA THR A 154 -11.95 6.92 9.19
C THR A 154 -10.96 5.93 9.80
N ALA A 155 -11.46 4.84 10.36
CA ALA A 155 -10.63 3.80 10.98
C ALA A 155 -9.66 3.15 9.97
N ILE A 156 -10.16 2.77 8.79
CA ILE A 156 -9.33 2.25 7.69
C ILE A 156 -8.25 3.27 7.33
N SER A 157 -8.59 4.54 7.17
CA SER A 157 -7.60 5.57 6.79
C SER A 157 -6.47 5.68 7.81
N ILE A 158 -6.78 5.67 9.11
CA ILE A 158 -5.77 5.74 10.17
C ILE A 158 -4.92 4.46 10.21
N VAL A 159 -5.50 3.28 9.99
CA VAL A 159 -4.72 2.03 9.89
C VAL A 159 -3.84 2.02 8.64
N LEU A 160 -4.30 2.55 7.51
CA LEU A 160 -3.46 2.68 6.31
C LEU A 160 -2.28 3.63 6.55
N ILE A 161 -2.48 4.71 7.31
CA ILE A 161 -1.38 5.56 7.77
C ILE A 161 -0.38 4.75 8.61
N ALA A 162 -0.86 3.89 9.52
CA ALA A 162 0.01 3.01 10.31
C ALA A 162 0.82 2.04 9.43
N VAL A 163 0.20 1.43 8.42
CA VAL A 163 0.89 0.58 7.44
C VAL A 163 1.96 1.37 6.67
N SER A 164 1.66 2.61 6.26
CA SER A 164 2.63 3.48 5.60
C SER A 164 3.81 3.87 6.48
N PHE A 165 3.59 4.18 7.76
CA PHE A 165 4.70 4.40 8.70
C PHE A 165 5.55 3.14 8.91
N THR A 166 4.91 1.96 8.90
CA THR A 166 5.61 0.69 8.97
C THR A 166 6.49 0.47 7.74
N TYR A 167 5.96 0.76 6.56
CA TYR A 167 6.69 0.67 5.31
C TYR A 167 7.84 1.69 5.26
N TYR A 168 7.63 2.91 5.75
CA TYR A 168 8.68 3.92 5.91
C TYR A 168 9.82 3.40 6.80
N ALA A 169 9.50 2.80 7.95
CA ALA A 169 10.50 2.21 8.84
C ALA A 169 11.28 1.09 8.14
N TYR A 170 10.58 0.20 7.44
CA TYR A 170 11.16 -0.89 6.68
C TYR A 170 12.13 -0.40 5.58
N LEU A 171 11.75 0.66 4.85
CA LEU A 171 12.59 1.23 3.80
C LEU A 171 13.87 1.89 4.33
N ASN A 172 13.80 2.49 5.52
CA ASN A 172 14.96 3.17 6.15
C ASN A 172 16.02 2.20 6.69
N GLU A 173 15.63 0.99 7.11
CA GLU A 173 16.58 0.05 7.75
C GLU A 173 17.32 -0.83 6.74
N ASP A 174 16.69 -1.22 5.63
CA ASP A 174 17.12 -2.41 4.88
C ASP A 174 17.76 -2.11 3.50
N GLN A 175 18.31 -0.91 3.28
CA GLN A 175 18.75 -0.41 1.96
C GLN A 175 17.70 -0.63 0.84
N SER A 176 16.43 -0.80 1.23
CA SER A 176 15.35 -1.19 0.33
C SER A 176 14.99 -0.06 -0.65
N SER A 177 15.31 1.19 -0.31
CA SER A 177 15.24 2.31 -1.25
C SER A 177 16.12 2.08 -2.48
N ASP A 178 17.33 1.56 -2.28
CA ASP A 178 18.30 1.36 -3.37
C ASP A 178 17.87 0.19 -4.24
N ARG A 179 17.31 -0.86 -3.62
CA ARG A 179 16.68 -1.97 -4.35
C ARG A 179 15.49 -1.50 -5.19
N PHE A 180 14.65 -0.60 -4.66
CA PHE A 180 13.55 -0.02 -5.42
C PHE A 180 14.06 0.79 -6.62
N VAL A 181 15.07 1.65 -6.42
CA VAL A 181 15.69 2.43 -7.51
C VAL A 181 16.31 1.50 -8.55
N GLY A 182 17.01 0.45 -8.13
CA GLY A 182 17.57 -0.58 -9.01
C GLY A 182 16.50 -1.30 -9.84
N GLY A 183 15.41 -1.74 -9.21
CA GLY A 183 14.29 -2.37 -9.92
C GLY A 183 13.59 -1.42 -10.90
N PHE A 184 13.52 -0.13 -10.58
CA PHE A 184 13.01 0.88 -11.50
C PHE A 184 13.96 1.11 -12.69
N ILE A 185 15.28 1.17 -12.46
CA ILE A 185 16.31 1.21 -13.51
C ILE A 185 16.14 0.00 -14.44
N ASP A 186 16.02 -1.21 -13.88
CA ASP A 186 15.87 -2.43 -14.67
C ASP A 186 14.60 -2.43 -15.52
N ALA A 187 13.46 -2.01 -14.94
CA ALA A 187 12.22 -1.86 -15.69
C ALA A 187 12.35 -0.84 -16.84
N MET A 188 13.04 0.28 -16.61
CA MET A 188 13.30 1.30 -17.64
C MET A 188 14.23 0.78 -18.73
N VAL A 189 15.25 -0.01 -18.39
CA VAL A 189 16.16 -0.63 -19.36
C VAL A 189 15.43 -1.66 -20.21
N VAL A 190 14.62 -2.53 -19.61
CA VAL A 190 13.78 -3.49 -20.35
C VAL A 190 12.80 -2.74 -21.27
N SER A 191 12.21 -1.65 -20.80
CA SER A 191 11.34 -0.82 -21.63
C SER A 191 12.10 -0.18 -22.79
N ALA A 192 13.27 0.42 -22.53
CA ALA A 192 14.11 1.03 -23.55
C ALA A 192 14.55 0.01 -24.60
N ASN A 193 15.02 -1.17 -24.20
CA ASN A 193 15.44 -2.24 -25.10
C ASN A 193 14.29 -2.76 -25.98
N ASN A 194 13.04 -2.69 -25.51
CA ASN A 194 11.86 -3.08 -26.30
C ASN A 194 11.35 -1.96 -27.23
N VAL A 195 11.68 -0.71 -26.95
CA VAL A 195 11.19 0.46 -27.67
C VAL A 195 12.21 0.96 -28.70
N LEU A 196 13.49 1.02 -28.34
CA LEU A 196 14.58 1.53 -29.19
C LEU A 196 14.67 0.85 -30.56
N PRO A 197 14.57 -0.49 -30.71
CA PRO A 197 14.59 -1.13 -32.02
C PRO A 197 13.50 -0.65 -32.98
N LYS A 198 12.40 -0.07 -32.47
CA LYS A 198 11.29 0.46 -33.29
C LYS A 198 11.56 1.85 -33.85
N TYR A 199 12.48 2.59 -33.24
CA TYR A 199 12.83 3.97 -33.62
C TYR A 199 14.23 4.07 -34.22
N VAL A 200 15.10 3.12 -33.90
CA VAL A 200 16.47 3.04 -34.37
C VAL A 200 16.63 1.65 -34.99
N SER A 201 16.50 1.56 -36.31
CA SER A 201 16.42 0.28 -37.05
C SER A 201 17.65 -0.62 -36.88
N TYR A 202 18.79 -0.02 -36.57
CA TYR A 202 20.06 -0.69 -36.35
C TYR A 202 20.39 -0.96 -34.87
N TYR A 203 19.47 -0.65 -33.95
CA TYR A 203 19.70 -0.92 -32.53
C TYR A 203 19.41 -2.39 -32.18
N ASP A 204 20.43 -3.08 -31.67
CA ASP A 204 20.32 -4.41 -31.07
C ASP A 204 20.93 -4.38 -29.65
N PRO A 205 20.22 -4.78 -28.58
CA PRO A 205 20.78 -4.83 -27.23
C PRO A 205 22.06 -5.66 -27.10
N GLU A 206 22.25 -6.66 -27.96
CA GLU A 206 23.40 -7.58 -27.95
C GLU A 206 24.59 -7.08 -28.76
N MET A 207 24.42 -6.06 -29.62
CA MET A 207 25.54 -5.48 -30.37
C MET A 207 26.46 -4.69 -29.44
N THR A 208 27.73 -4.58 -29.82
CA THR A 208 28.71 -3.79 -29.07
C THR A 208 28.52 -2.28 -29.30
N LEU A 209 29.00 -1.46 -28.37
CA LEU A 209 28.96 0.00 -28.52
C LEU A 209 29.64 0.48 -29.81
N ASP A 210 30.77 -0.13 -30.18
CA ASP A 210 31.48 0.22 -31.41
C ASP A 210 30.69 -0.14 -32.66
N GLU A 211 30.09 -1.32 -32.70
CA GLU A 211 29.21 -1.73 -33.80
C GLU A 211 28.04 -0.76 -33.92
N PHE A 212 27.43 -0.35 -32.81
CA PHE A 212 26.34 0.62 -32.81
C PHE A 212 26.76 1.98 -33.38
N ILE A 213 27.93 2.49 -32.99
CA ILE A 213 28.46 3.76 -33.49
C ILE A 213 28.76 3.67 -34.99
N LEU A 214 29.36 2.56 -35.44
CA LEU A 214 29.66 2.34 -36.86
C LEU A 214 28.37 2.29 -37.69
N GLU A 215 27.38 1.51 -37.26
CA GLU A 215 26.12 1.34 -37.96
C GLU A 215 25.31 2.66 -38.03
N SER A 216 25.28 3.41 -36.92
CA SER A 216 24.65 4.75 -36.87
C SER A 216 25.31 5.78 -37.80
N SER A 217 26.62 5.66 -37.99
CA SER A 217 27.40 6.54 -38.88
C SER A 217 27.14 6.19 -40.33
N GLN A 218 27.06 4.89 -40.66
CA GLN A 218 26.74 4.41 -42.01
C GLN A 218 25.31 4.77 -42.41
N SER A 219 24.33 4.56 -41.52
CA SER A 219 22.94 4.92 -41.80
C SER A 219 22.77 6.42 -42.08
N SER A 220 23.50 7.27 -41.35
CA SER A 220 23.50 8.73 -41.56
C SER A 220 24.09 9.12 -42.93
N ILE A 221 25.08 8.37 -43.43
CA ILE A 221 25.66 8.57 -44.76
C ILE A 221 24.69 8.08 -45.84
N GLU A 222 24.06 6.92 -45.65
CA GLU A 222 23.08 6.37 -46.60
C GLU A 222 21.91 7.31 -46.82
N GLU A 223 21.33 7.86 -45.74
CA GLU A 223 20.26 8.87 -45.81
C GLU A 223 20.70 10.12 -46.60
N MET A 224 21.95 10.56 -46.44
CA MET A 224 22.52 11.72 -47.12
C MET A 224 22.91 11.44 -48.58
N SER A 225 23.23 10.19 -48.90
CA SER A 225 23.70 9.73 -50.22
C SER A 225 22.60 9.46 -51.24
N THR A 226 21.34 9.77 -50.91
CA THR A 226 20.22 9.82 -51.87
C THR A 226 20.40 10.91 -52.96
N ILE A 227 21.49 11.67 -52.93
CA ILE A 227 21.96 12.54 -54.01
C ILE A 227 22.76 11.69 -55.02
N PRO A 228 22.35 11.61 -56.32
CA PRO A 228 22.97 10.75 -57.32
C PRO A 228 24.37 11.26 -57.63
N THR A 229 25.37 10.71 -56.93
CA THR A 229 26.77 11.05 -57.16
C THR A 229 27.42 9.85 -57.86
N GLU A 230 27.66 10.04 -59.14
CA GLU A 230 28.14 9.05 -60.10
C GLU A 230 29.58 8.60 -59.74
N ASN A 231 29.73 7.39 -59.18
CA ASN A 231 30.80 6.38 -59.31
C ASN A 231 32.31 6.74 -59.32
N ILE A 232 32.77 7.95 -59.01
CA ILE A 232 34.21 8.30 -59.16
C ILE A 232 34.98 8.30 -57.82
N ILE A 233 34.31 8.21 -56.67
CA ILE A 233 34.92 8.32 -55.33
C ILE A 233 34.80 6.99 -54.55
N GLY A 234 34.96 5.85 -55.23
CA GLY A 234 34.66 4.53 -54.66
C GLY A 234 35.78 3.93 -53.80
N ASP A 235 37.00 3.89 -54.32
CA ASP A 235 38.04 3.02 -53.72
C ASP A 235 39.06 3.78 -52.86
N ALA A 236 39.47 5.00 -53.28
CA ALA A 236 40.42 5.82 -52.52
C ALA A 236 39.82 6.39 -51.22
N VAL A 237 38.51 6.66 -51.21
CA VAL A 237 37.80 7.08 -49.99
C VAL A 237 37.54 5.89 -49.07
N ARG A 238 37.37 4.68 -49.60
CA ARG A 238 37.22 3.47 -48.80
C ARG A 238 38.51 3.13 -48.04
N GLU A 239 39.66 3.22 -48.70
CA GLU A 239 40.97 3.01 -48.08
C GLU A 239 41.34 4.12 -47.06
N ALA A 240 40.92 5.36 -47.33
CA ALA A 240 41.05 6.46 -46.36
C ALA A 240 40.10 6.30 -45.15
N ILE A 241 38.90 5.75 -45.36
CA ILE A 241 37.94 5.46 -44.29
C ILE A 241 38.48 4.34 -43.40
N ASP A 242 38.97 3.23 -43.98
CA ASP A 242 39.48 2.08 -43.20
C ASP A 242 40.69 2.45 -42.33
N SER A 243 41.59 3.32 -42.84
CA SER A 243 42.76 3.80 -42.09
C SER A 243 42.42 4.89 -41.07
N ALA A 244 41.37 5.69 -41.30
CA ALA A 244 40.88 6.69 -40.34
C ALA A 244 39.87 6.10 -39.32
N GLN A 245 39.33 4.91 -39.58
CA GLN A 245 38.21 4.32 -38.84
C GLN A 245 38.50 4.21 -37.35
N GLY A 246 39.71 3.78 -36.97
CA GLY A 246 40.08 3.64 -35.56
C GLY A 246 40.12 4.97 -34.79
N ALA A 247 40.62 6.04 -35.43
CA ALA A 247 40.68 7.37 -34.81
C ALA A 247 39.30 8.04 -34.76
N VAL A 248 38.53 7.91 -35.85
CA VAL A 248 37.15 8.45 -35.93
C VAL A 248 36.24 7.73 -34.94
N LEU A 249 36.32 6.39 -34.84
CA LEU A 249 35.55 5.60 -33.89
C LEU A 249 35.92 5.95 -32.44
N GLY A 250 37.21 6.13 -32.15
CA GLY A 250 37.65 6.58 -30.83
C GLY A 250 37.08 7.95 -30.45
N GLN A 251 37.06 8.90 -31.38
CA GLN A 251 36.47 10.23 -31.16
C GLN A 251 34.95 10.17 -31.02
N ALA A 252 34.26 9.42 -31.89
CA ALA A 252 32.81 9.24 -31.83
C ALA A 252 32.38 8.57 -30.53
N ARG A 253 33.14 7.56 -30.08
CA ARG A 253 32.94 6.92 -28.77
C ARG A 253 33.14 7.92 -27.64
N ALA A 254 34.22 8.67 -27.63
CA ALA A 254 34.47 9.69 -26.61
C ALA A 254 33.34 10.73 -26.54
N GLN A 255 32.87 11.20 -27.70
CA GLN A 255 31.76 12.16 -27.78
C GLN A 255 30.43 11.55 -27.30
N PHE A 256 30.15 10.29 -27.65
CA PHE A 256 28.98 9.57 -27.19
C PHE A 256 28.99 9.44 -25.66
N LEU A 257 30.10 8.97 -25.10
CA LEU A 257 30.29 8.78 -23.66
C LEU A 257 30.18 10.10 -22.89
N ASP A 258 30.75 11.19 -23.42
CA ASP A 258 30.66 12.53 -22.84
C ASP A 258 29.21 13.07 -22.87
N THR A 259 28.51 12.90 -23.99
CA THR A 259 27.11 13.34 -24.16
C THR A 259 26.18 12.71 -23.12
N PHE A 260 26.40 11.43 -22.82
CA PHE A 260 25.59 10.70 -21.85
C PHE A 260 26.18 10.69 -20.43
N GLY A 261 27.39 11.21 -20.24
CA GLY A 261 28.07 11.24 -18.94
C GLY A 261 28.31 9.84 -18.38
N ILE A 262 28.74 8.89 -19.21
CA ILE A 262 28.99 7.50 -18.82
C ILE A 262 30.40 7.05 -19.23
N GLN A 263 30.88 5.99 -18.58
CA GLN A 263 32.12 5.31 -18.98
C GLN A 263 31.77 3.91 -19.48
N ALA A 264 32.16 3.60 -20.71
CA ALA A 264 32.02 2.27 -21.28
C ALA A 264 33.16 1.95 -22.25
N ASN A 265 33.50 0.67 -22.36
CA ASN A 265 34.41 0.18 -23.38
C ASN A 265 33.66 -0.10 -24.69
N GLY A 266 34.37 -0.13 -25.80
CA GLY A 266 33.79 -0.33 -27.13
C GLY A 266 33.20 -1.72 -27.34
N ASP A 267 33.70 -2.72 -26.61
CA ASP A 267 33.30 -4.12 -26.62
C ASP A 267 32.11 -4.42 -25.67
N GLU A 268 31.61 -3.43 -24.93
CA GLU A 268 30.45 -3.62 -24.07
C GLU A 268 29.15 -3.72 -24.90
N PRO A 269 28.24 -4.65 -24.53
CA PRO A 269 26.95 -4.77 -25.20
C PRO A 269 26.08 -3.53 -24.95
N MET A 270 25.33 -3.13 -25.96
CA MET A 270 24.55 -1.90 -25.94
C MET A 270 23.48 -1.91 -24.85
N GLY A 271 22.93 -3.07 -24.49
CA GLY A 271 22.03 -3.22 -23.34
C GLY A 271 22.68 -2.82 -22.00
N SER A 272 23.98 -3.11 -21.81
CA SER A 272 24.74 -2.65 -20.64
C SER A 272 24.98 -1.15 -20.68
N VAL A 273 25.32 -0.62 -21.87
CA VAL A 273 25.50 0.83 -22.07
C VAL A 273 24.22 1.58 -21.77
N VAL A 274 23.06 1.14 -22.28
CA VAL A 274 21.75 1.72 -21.96
C VAL A 274 21.48 1.70 -20.45
N ARG A 275 21.81 0.61 -19.76
CA ARG A 275 21.70 0.53 -18.30
C ARG A 275 22.56 1.58 -17.59
N LYS A 276 23.80 1.80 -18.03
CA LYS A 276 24.67 2.86 -17.50
C LYS A 276 24.09 4.26 -17.75
N ILE A 277 23.55 4.51 -18.94
CA ILE A 277 22.89 5.79 -19.28
C ILE A 277 21.69 6.01 -18.35
N VAL A 278 20.81 5.02 -18.23
CA VAL A 278 19.61 5.09 -17.39
C VAL A 278 19.97 5.28 -15.92
N SER A 279 20.95 4.52 -15.40
CA SER A 279 21.42 4.66 -14.02
C SER A 279 21.99 6.05 -13.77
N SER A 280 22.94 6.51 -14.59
CA SER A 280 23.56 7.84 -14.44
C SER A 280 22.51 8.96 -14.41
N ARG A 281 21.52 8.89 -15.31
CA ARG A 281 20.41 9.87 -15.33
C ARG A 281 19.52 9.76 -14.10
N ILE A 282 19.12 8.55 -13.70
CA ILE A 282 18.28 8.35 -12.51
C ILE A 282 19.02 8.79 -11.25
N ASP A 283 20.26 8.37 -11.05
CA ASP A 283 21.08 8.73 -9.89
C ASP A 283 21.25 10.25 -9.80
N SER A 284 21.54 10.93 -10.92
CA SER A 284 21.67 12.40 -10.94
C SER A 284 20.39 13.14 -10.51
N VAL A 285 19.22 12.55 -10.80
CA VAL A 285 17.90 13.13 -10.45
C VAL A 285 17.49 12.72 -9.03
N VAL A 286 17.80 11.50 -8.61
CA VAL A 286 17.31 10.88 -7.38
C VAL A 286 18.22 11.15 -6.18
N ASP A 287 19.54 11.26 -6.37
CA ASP A 287 20.51 11.47 -5.30
C ASP A 287 20.16 12.65 -4.37
N PRO A 288 19.77 13.84 -4.88
CA PRO A 288 19.35 14.95 -4.02
C PRO A 288 18.13 14.63 -3.15
N TYR A 289 17.30 13.68 -3.57
CA TYR A 289 16.05 13.28 -2.91
C TYR A 289 16.13 11.93 -2.21
N ARG A 290 17.29 11.27 -2.18
CA ARG A 290 17.44 9.90 -1.67
C ARG A 290 16.99 9.76 -0.22
N THR A 291 17.24 10.79 0.61
CA THR A 291 16.76 10.88 2.00
C THR A 291 15.23 10.93 2.12
N PHE A 292 14.53 11.47 1.11
CA PHE A 292 13.07 11.62 1.10
C PHE A 292 12.36 10.45 0.40
N LEU A 293 13.07 9.60 -0.34
CA LEU A 293 12.48 8.45 -1.04
C LEU A 293 11.61 7.57 -0.14
N PRO A 294 12.05 7.17 1.07
CA PRO A 294 11.23 6.35 1.95
C PRO A 294 9.89 7.01 2.30
N ALA A 295 9.89 8.33 2.52
CA ALA A 295 8.67 9.08 2.82
C ALA A 295 7.74 9.17 1.60
N ILE A 296 8.30 9.46 0.42
CA ILE A 296 7.53 9.54 -0.84
C ILE A 296 6.91 8.18 -1.19
N LEU A 297 7.67 7.09 -1.01
CA LEU A 297 7.20 5.73 -1.27
C LEU A 297 6.13 5.30 -0.24
N ALA A 298 6.29 5.62 1.03
CA ALA A 298 5.27 5.38 2.06
C ALA A 298 3.98 6.16 1.82
N LEU A 299 4.10 7.42 1.36
CA LEU A 299 2.95 8.24 0.98
C LEU A 299 2.27 7.69 -0.28
N SER A 300 3.04 7.28 -1.28
CA SER A 300 2.51 6.60 -2.47
C SER A 300 1.76 5.33 -2.09
N LEU A 301 2.32 4.50 -1.20
CA LEU A 301 1.67 3.29 -0.68
C LEU A 301 0.34 3.63 0.01
N PHE A 302 0.28 4.70 0.80
CA PHE A 302 -0.97 5.16 1.42
C PHE A 302 -2.06 5.40 0.37
N PHE A 303 -1.75 6.16 -0.69
CA PHE A 303 -2.71 6.47 -1.75
C PHE A 303 -3.14 5.22 -2.53
N VAL A 304 -2.20 4.32 -2.84
CA VAL A 304 -2.50 3.04 -3.50
C VAL A 304 -3.45 2.22 -2.62
N LEU A 305 -3.12 2.00 -1.35
CA LEU A 305 -3.99 1.28 -0.41
C LEU A 305 -5.33 1.98 -0.21
N LYS A 306 -5.36 3.32 -0.26
CA LYS A 306 -6.58 4.12 -0.14
C LYS A 306 -7.53 3.84 -1.31
N LEU A 307 -7.04 3.66 -2.53
CA LEU A 307 -7.85 3.27 -3.68
C LEU A 307 -8.47 1.88 -3.48
N PHE A 308 -7.73 0.93 -2.90
CA PHE A 308 -8.23 -0.41 -2.59
C PHE A 308 -9.33 -0.44 -1.52
N THR A 309 -9.55 0.65 -0.78
CA THR A 309 -10.62 0.69 0.25
C THR A 309 -12.03 0.47 -0.32
N ILE A 310 -12.23 0.73 -1.61
CA ILE A 310 -13.47 0.42 -2.33
C ILE A 310 -13.76 -1.08 -2.30
N VAL A 311 -12.72 -1.91 -2.45
CA VAL A 311 -12.81 -3.38 -2.43
C VAL A 311 -12.78 -3.93 -1.00
N LEU A 312 -12.01 -3.32 -0.10
CA LEU A 312 -11.90 -3.76 1.29
C LEU A 312 -13.22 -3.58 2.06
N LYS A 313 -13.98 -2.52 1.80
CA LYS A 313 -15.25 -2.26 2.50
C LYS A 313 -16.30 -3.38 2.36
N PRO A 314 -16.66 -3.85 1.15
CA PRO A 314 -17.58 -4.97 1.01
C PRO A 314 -17.02 -6.28 1.60
N LEU A 315 -15.70 -6.51 1.53
CA LEU A 315 -15.07 -7.65 2.19
C LEU A 315 -15.24 -7.58 3.72
N ILE A 316 -14.97 -6.43 4.34
CA ILE A 316 -15.20 -6.21 5.79
C ILE A 316 -16.66 -6.45 6.15
N GLN A 317 -17.60 -5.97 5.33
CA GLN A 317 -19.03 -6.20 5.54
C GLN A 317 -19.39 -7.68 5.47
N PHE A 318 -18.85 -8.40 4.48
CA PHE A 318 -19.04 -9.84 4.31
C PHE A 318 -18.51 -10.62 5.51
N PHE A 319 -17.24 -10.41 5.89
CA PHE A 319 -16.64 -11.07 7.04
C PHE A 319 -17.34 -10.71 8.35
N SER A 320 -17.78 -9.47 8.53
CA SER A 320 -18.58 -9.06 9.69
C SER A 320 -19.90 -9.82 9.76
N PHE A 321 -20.59 -9.98 8.63
CA PHE A 321 -21.83 -10.75 8.58
C PHE A 321 -21.59 -12.22 8.93
N VAL A 322 -20.59 -12.85 8.31
CA VAL A 322 -20.23 -14.27 8.55
C VAL A 322 -19.84 -14.49 10.01
N PHE A 323 -18.94 -13.64 10.54
CA PHE A 323 -18.46 -13.76 11.92
C PHE A 323 -19.59 -13.55 12.94
N TYR A 324 -20.48 -12.58 12.71
CA TYR A 324 -21.66 -12.40 13.54
C TYR A 324 -22.61 -13.60 13.52
N LYS A 325 -22.86 -14.18 12.34
CA LYS A 325 -23.69 -15.37 12.20
C LYS A 325 -23.09 -16.57 12.94
N LEU A 326 -21.78 -16.75 12.86
CA LEU A 326 -21.06 -17.77 13.61
C LEU A 326 -21.26 -17.59 15.13
N LEU A 327 -21.11 -16.36 15.65
CA LEU A 327 -21.33 -16.07 17.07
C LEU A 327 -22.78 -16.30 17.52
N LEU A 328 -23.77 -16.10 16.65
CA LEU A 328 -25.17 -16.43 16.94
C LEU A 328 -25.39 -17.95 17.00
N ILE A 329 -24.84 -18.70 16.04
CA ILE A 329 -24.98 -20.16 15.98
C ILE A 329 -24.36 -20.82 17.23
N VAL A 330 -23.22 -20.31 17.69
CA VAL A 330 -22.54 -20.79 18.91
C VAL A 330 -23.30 -20.37 20.20
N GLY A 331 -24.34 -19.54 20.11
CA GLY A 331 -25.04 -19.00 21.29
C GLY A 331 -24.20 -17.99 22.08
N PHE A 332 -23.18 -17.43 21.44
CA PHE A 332 -22.31 -16.44 22.06
C PHE A 332 -23.07 -15.11 22.26
N VAL A 333 -23.89 -14.73 21.27
CA VAL A 333 -24.72 -13.52 21.27
C VAL A 333 -26.20 -13.89 21.27
N ARG A 334 -27.02 -13.13 21.99
CA ARG A 334 -28.49 -13.23 21.97
C ARG A 334 -29.09 -11.88 21.59
N ILE A 335 -30.05 -11.88 20.66
CA ILE A 335 -30.79 -10.68 20.28
C ILE A 335 -31.91 -10.48 21.30
N ALA A 336 -31.86 -9.39 22.06
CA ALA A 336 -32.94 -8.95 22.93
C ALA A 336 -33.69 -7.80 22.26
N LYS A 337 -35.03 -7.87 22.21
CA LYS A 337 -35.86 -6.73 21.82
C LYS A 337 -36.12 -5.90 23.07
N VAL A 338 -35.59 -4.68 23.10
CA VAL A 338 -35.85 -3.71 24.17
C VAL A 338 -36.80 -2.66 23.61
N VAL A 339 -37.99 -2.51 24.23
CA VAL A 339 -38.93 -1.44 23.87
C VAL A 339 -38.39 -0.16 24.50
N THR A 340 -37.85 0.74 23.68
CA THR A 340 -37.41 2.08 24.10
C THR A 340 -38.42 3.11 23.62
N GLU A 341 -38.96 3.92 24.53
CA GLU A 341 -39.70 5.13 24.20
C GLU A 341 -38.74 6.12 23.55
N LYS A 342 -39.01 6.54 22.31
CA LYS A 342 -38.27 7.62 21.65
C LYS A 342 -39.22 8.77 21.39
N GLU A 343 -38.91 9.94 21.94
CA GLU A 343 -39.59 11.18 21.61
C GLU A 343 -39.30 11.54 20.14
N ARG A 344 -40.36 11.84 19.38
CA ARG A 344 -40.27 12.30 18.01
C ARG A 344 -40.87 13.70 17.94
N ILE A 345 -40.09 14.65 17.45
CA ILE A 345 -40.60 15.99 17.13
C ILE A 345 -41.34 15.87 15.80
N GLU A 346 -42.66 16.05 15.84
CA GLU A 346 -43.49 16.15 14.65
C GLU A 346 -43.78 17.63 14.39
N LEU A 347 -43.65 18.07 13.14
CA LEU A 347 -44.08 19.39 12.73
C LEU A 347 -45.61 19.34 12.60
N THR A 348 -46.31 20.10 13.43
CA THR A 348 -47.76 20.28 13.30
C THR A 348 -48.01 21.30 12.22
N ASP A 349 -48.77 20.93 11.19
CA ASP A 349 -49.34 21.91 10.26
C ASP A 349 -50.32 22.78 11.05
N ALA A 350 -50.11 24.10 10.99
CA ALA A 350 -50.92 25.11 11.69
C ALA A 350 -52.21 25.45 10.95
#